data_AF-A0A7Z8RJZ4-F1
#
_entry.id   AF-A0A7Z8RJZ4-F1
#
_cell.length_a   1.000
_cell.length_b   1.000
_cell.length_c   1.000
_cell.angle_alpha   90.00
_cell.angle_beta   90.00
_cell.angle_gamma   90.00
#
_symmetry.space_group_name_H-M   'P 1'
#
loop_
_entity.id
_entity.type
_entity.pdbx_description
1 polymer ?
#
loop_
_entity_poly.entity_id
_entity_poly.type
_entity_poly.pdbx_seq_one_letter_code
_entity_poly.pdbx_strand_id
1 'polypeptide(L)' 'MREELLRKVIHTKIKVGMNILEELPAPIQQSAKQVLNILQEELATYPKKQEHHEDNLKSIIIE' A
#
# COMPACT_ATOMS: atom_id res chain seq x y z
N MET A 1 1.02 -10.00 8.55
CA MET A 1 0.46 -10.89 7.51
C MET A 1 -0.79 -10.33 6.79
N ARG A 2 -1.91 -10.02 7.47
CA ARG A 2 -3.14 -9.51 6.79
C ARG A 2 -2.98 -8.12 6.17
N GLU A 3 -2.35 -7.17 6.87
CA GLU A 3 -2.14 -5.79 6.36
C GLU A 3 -1.17 -5.76 5.16
N GLU A 4 -0.14 -6.62 5.18
CA GLU A 4 0.79 -6.74 4.05
C GLU A 4 0.12 -7.35 2.82
N LEU A 5 -0.73 -8.36 3.01
CA LEU A 5 -1.54 -8.93 1.93
C LEU A 5 -2.50 -7.88 1.35
N LEU A 6 -3.15 -7.10 2.21
CA LEU A 6 -4.02 -6.00 1.79
C LEU A 6 -3.24 -4.97 0.96
N ARG A 7 -2.04 -4.56 1.40
CA ARG A 7 -1.18 -3.65 0.64
C ARG A 7 -0.81 -4.22 -0.74
N LYS A 8 -0.47 -5.51 -0.82
CA LYS A 8 -0.16 -6.20 -2.10
C LYS A 8 -1.37 -6.21 -3.02
N VAL A 9 -2.57 -6.48 -2.49
CA VAL A 9 -3.82 -6.45 -3.25
C VAL A 9 -4.11 -5.06 -3.80
N ILE A 10 -3.97 -4.01 -2.98
CA ILE A 10 -4.23 -2.63 -3.41
C ILE A 10 -3.21 -2.19 -4.48
N HIS A 11 -1.92 -2.47 -4.27
CA HIS A 11 -0.88 -2.16 -5.26
C HIS A 11 -1.15 -2.85 -6.61
N THR A 12 -1.62 -4.11 -6.57
CA THR A 12 -1.98 -4.86 -7.77
C THR A 12 -3.18 -4.23 -8.48
N LYS A 13 -4.22 -3.81 -7.74
CA LYS A 13 -5.39 -3.14 -8.32
C LYS A 13 -5.03 -1.81 -9.00
N ILE A 14 -4.13 -1.04 -8.41
CA ILE A 14 -3.64 0.19 -9.02
C ILE A 14 -2.88 -0.10 -10.32
N LYS A 15 -1.99 -1.10 -10.31
CA LYS A 15 -1.24 -1.51 -11.51
C LYS A 15 -2.17 -1.95 -12.64
N VAL A 16 -3.17 -2.76 -12.33
CA VAL A 16 -4.19 -3.18 -13.31
C VAL A 16 -4.97 -1.96 -13.81
N GLY A 17 -5.33 -1.04 -12.92
CA GLY A 17 -5.96 0.23 -13.27
C GLY A 17 -5.13 1.02 -14.28
N MET A 18 -3.83 1.20 -14.05
CA MET A 18 -2.93 1.89 -15.00
C MET A 18 -2.96 1.25 -16.39
N ASN A 19 -2.92 -0.08 -16.48
CA ASN A 19 -2.97 -0.78 -17.76
C ASN A 19 -4.29 -0.51 -18.51
N ILE A 20 -5.42 -0.52 -17.80
CA ILE A 20 -6.74 -0.20 -18.40
C ILE A 20 -6.79 1.25 -18.88
N LEU A 21 -6.16 2.18 -18.15
CA LEU A 21 -6.12 3.59 -18.56
C LEU A 21 -5.32 3.82 -19.85
N GLU A 22 -4.37 2.95 -20.19
CA GLU A 22 -3.65 3.02 -21.46
C GLU A 22 -4.54 2.76 -22.68
N GLU A 23 -5.71 2.15 -22.48
CA GLU A 23 -6.69 1.89 -23.53
C GLU A 23 -7.71 3.04 -23.69
N LEU A 24 -7.68 4.04 -22.81
CA LEU A 24 -8.63 5.17 -22.82
C LEU A 24 -8.10 6.37 -23.63
N PRO A 25 -9.00 7.24 -24.14
CA PRO A 25 -8.60 8.49 -24.80
C PRO A 25 -7.72 9.38 -23.91
N ALA A 26 -6.74 10.05 -24.52
CA ALA A 26 -5.72 10.84 -23.82
C ALA A 26 -6.25 11.81 -22.74
N PRO A 27 -7.37 12.54 -22.93
CA PRO A 27 -7.90 13.43 -21.88
C PRO A 27 -8.33 12.69 -20.62
N ILE A 28 -8.96 11.51 -20.77
CA ILE A 28 -9.42 10.68 -19.65
C ILE A 28 -8.22 9.99 -18.99
N GLN A 29 -7.25 9.55 -19.80
CA GLN A 29 -6.03 8.92 -19.32
C GLN A 29 -5.23 9.86 -18.41
N GLN A 30 -5.10 11.15 -18.76
CA GLN A 30 -4.35 12.11 -17.95
C GLN A 30 -4.99 12.34 -16.58
N SER A 31 -6.29 12.61 -16.53
CA SER A 31 -7.01 12.80 -15.27
C SER A 31 -6.96 11.55 -14.39
N ALA A 32 -7.14 10.38 -14.99
CA ALA A 32 -7.12 9.13 -14.24
C ALA A 32 -5.71 8.75 -13.76
N LYS A 33 -4.64 9.05 -14.53
CA LYS A 33 -3.25 8.90 -14.08
C LYS A 33 -2.94 9.77 -12.86
N GLN A 34 -3.41 11.01 -12.85
CA GLN A 34 -3.26 11.89 -11.67
C GLN A 34 -3.90 11.27 -10.43
N VAL A 35 -5.14 10.78 -10.54
CA VAL A 35 -5.85 10.14 -9.42
C VAL A 35 -5.12 8.88 -8.94
N LEU A 36 -4.65 8.02 -9.85
CA LEU A 36 -3.90 6.82 -9.47
C LEU A 36 -2.58 7.14 -8.77
N ASN A 37 -1.87 8.19 -9.19
CA ASN A 37 -0.64 8.62 -8.54
C ASN A 37 -0.88 9.08 -7.09
N ILE A 38 -1.94 9.85 -6.85
CA ILE A 38 -2.33 10.28 -5.50
C ILE A 38 -2.57 9.04 -4.61
N LEU A 39 -3.33 8.05 -5.12
CA LEU A 39 -3.60 6.81 -4.39
C LEU A 39 -2.33 6.01 -4.10
N GLN A 40 -1.34 6.00 -5.01
CA GLN A 40 -0.05 5.36 -4.77
C GLN A 40 0.75 6.07 -3.68
N GLU A 41 0.78 7.40 -3.69
CA GLU A 41 1.46 8.21 -2.68
C GLU A 41 0.84 8.02 -1.29
N GLU A 42 -0.50 7.98 -1.20
CA GLU A 42 -1.21 7.70 0.05
C GLU A 42 -0.88 6.30 0.61
N LEU A 43 -0.77 5.29 -0.26
CA LEU A 43 -0.38 3.93 0.14
C LEU A 43 1.09 3.82 0.54
N ALA A 44 1.96 4.61 -0.09
CA ALA A 44 3.38 4.65 0.23
C ALA A 44 3.64 5.35 1.57
N THR A 45 2.87 6.39 1.87
CA THR A 45 2.93 7.14 3.14
C THR A 45 2.26 6.42 4.30
N TYR A 46 1.38 5.44 4.05
CA TYR A 46 0.85 4.58 5.10
C TYR A 46 2.02 3.80 5.74
N PRO A 47 2.36 4.05 7.02
CA PRO A 47 3.45 3.34 7.66
C PRO A 47 3.15 1.84 7.60
N LYS A 48 4.14 1.02 7.22
CA LYS A 48 4.09 -0.39 7.63
C LYS A 48 4.03 -0.30 9.14
N LYS A 49 2.87 -0.61 9.72
CA LYS A 49 2.70 -0.75 11.16
C LYS A 49 3.95 -1.50 11.62
N GLN A 50 4.81 -0.81 12.35
CA GLN A 50 6.02 -1.41 12.90
C GLN A 50 5.51 -2.70 13.54
N GLU A 51 6.00 -3.84 13.06
CA GLU A 51 5.87 -5.06 13.83
C GLU A 51 6.32 -4.66 15.22
N HIS A 52 5.39 -4.71 16.16
CA HIS A 52 5.66 -4.43 17.55
C HIS A 52 6.99 -5.10 17.87
N HIS A 53 7.94 -4.33 18.41
CA HIS A 53 8.95 -4.91 19.27
C HIS A 53 8.21 -5.58 20.44
N GLU A 54 7.69 -6.78 20.21
CA GLU A 54 7.37 -7.75 21.25
C GLU A 54 8.65 -8.52 21.59
N ASP A 55 9.76 -7.82 21.79
CA ASP A 55 10.99 -8.37 22.38
C ASP A 55 11.31 -7.66 23.71
N ASN A 56 10.28 -7.15 24.39
CA ASN A 56 10.36 -6.86 25.82
C ASN A 56 9.76 -8.01 26.65
N LEU A 57 10.09 -9.26 26.30
CA LEU A 57 10.21 -10.33 27.30
C LEU A 57 11.48 -10.07 28.13
N LYS A 58 11.51 -8.93 28.85
CA LYS A 58 12.49 -8.73 29.92
C LYS A 58 12.09 -9.63 31.08
N SER A 59 12.58 -10.87 31.01
CA SER A 59 13.09 -11.64 32.14
C SER A 59 12.30 -11.49 33.44
N ILE A 60 11.29 -12.34 33.63
CA ILE A 60 10.86 -12.68 34.98
C ILE A 60 12.00 -13.51 35.61
N ILE A 61 12.85 -12.88 36.41
CA ILE A 61 13.64 -13.60 37.40
C ILE A 61 12.71 -13.77 38.61
N ILE A 62 12.36 -15.02 38.91
CA ILE A 62 11.81 -15.38 40.22
C ILE A 62 12.99 -16.00 40.98
N GLU A 63 13.49 -15.27 41.97
CA GLU A 63 14.36 -15.81 43.04
C GLU A 63 13.50 -16.12 44.26
#